data_AF-A0A087U4N0-F1
#
_entry.id   AF-A0A087U4N0-F1
#
_cell.length_a   1.000
_cell.length_b   1.000
_cell.length_c   1.000
_cell.angle_alpha   90.00
_cell.angle_beta   90.00
_cell.angle_gamma   90.00
#
_symmetry.space_group_name_H-M   'P 1'
#
loop_
_entity.id
_entity.type
_entity.pdbx_description
1 polymer ?
#
loop_
_entity_poly.entity_id
_entity_poly.type
_entity_poly.pdbx_seq_one_letter_code
_entity_poly.pdbx_strand_id
1 'polypeptide(L)'
;MTKLHFIADKERGWLTVVNSMANVIPMDDPLGPAVITLLLDDCPLPTKESVAKLSKMFCLSSEIAIKGKLYPTRHRNICVILGCIAEKLAGPSSTTLLTQDTMDYLFTNLV
;
A
#
# COMPACT_ATOMS: atom_id res chain seq x y z
N MET A 1 -14.67 -11.04 -5.84
CA MET A 1 -14.41 -10.03 -6.88
C MET A 1 -13.59 -10.63 -8.04
N THR A 2 -14.19 -11.48 -8.87
CA THR A 2 -13.42 -12.38 -9.76
C THR A 2 -12.65 -11.67 -10.88
N LYS A 3 -13.21 -10.59 -11.44
CA LYS A 3 -12.54 -9.79 -12.49
C LYS A 3 -11.33 -9.03 -11.95
N LEU A 4 -11.44 -8.47 -10.74
CA LEU A 4 -10.35 -7.72 -10.11
C LEU A 4 -9.20 -8.66 -9.74
N HIS A 5 -9.53 -9.83 -9.18
CA HIS A 5 -8.56 -10.90 -8.93
C HIS A 5 -7.83 -11.30 -10.21
N PHE A 6 -8.53 -11.49 -11.34
CA PHE A 6 -7.89 -11.85 -12.62
C PHE A 6 -6.92 -10.78 -13.11
N ILE A 7 -7.24 -9.49 -12.89
CA ILE A 7 -6.31 -8.39 -13.19
C ILE A 7 -5.11 -8.44 -12.24
N ALA A 8 -5.36 -8.61 -10.94
CA ALA A 8 -4.32 -8.64 -9.90
C ALA A 8 -3.42 -9.90 -9.97
N ASP A 9 -3.84 -10.95 -10.68
CA ASP A 9 -3.02 -12.13 -10.97
C ASP A 9 -1.74 -11.81 -11.77
N LYS A 10 -1.71 -10.65 -12.44
CA LYS A 10 -0.49 -10.14 -13.08
C LYS A 10 0.11 -9.04 -12.23
N GLU A 11 1.43 -9.07 -12.03
CA GLU A 11 2.17 -8.08 -11.22
C GLU A 11 1.78 -6.63 -11.57
N ARG A 12 1.75 -6.28 -12.87
CA ARG A 12 1.36 -4.93 -13.31
C ARG A 12 -0.09 -4.60 -12.92
N GLY A 13 -0.99 -5.56 -13.04
CA GLY A 13 -2.39 -5.39 -12.65
C GLY A 13 -2.53 -5.24 -11.13
N TRP A 14 -1.78 -6.03 -10.35
CA TRP A 14 -1.71 -5.89 -8.90
C TRP A 14 -1.25 -4.49 -8.49
N LEU A 15 -0.11 -4.01 -9.03
CA LEU A 15 0.39 -2.66 -8.78
C LEU A 15 -0.63 -1.58 -9.16
N THR A 16 -1.36 -1.78 -10.26
CA THR A 16 -2.41 -0.86 -10.70
C THR A 16 -3.57 -0.81 -9.71
N VAL A 17 -4.05 -1.98 -9.26
CA VAL A 17 -5.13 -2.08 -8.27
C VAL A 17 -4.72 -1.40 -6.97
N VAL A 18 -3.50 -1.66 -6.48
CA VAL A 18 -2.99 -1.07 -5.24
C VAL A 18 -2.82 0.46 -5.35
N ASN A 19 -2.31 0.95 -6.48
CA ASN A 19 -2.24 2.38 -6.73
C ASN A 19 -3.64 3.01 -6.82
N SER A 20 -4.61 2.35 -7.45
CA SER A 20 -5.99 2.85 -7.51
C SER A 20 -6.61 2.96 -6.12
N MET A 21 -6.41 1.95 -5.26
CA MET A 21 -6.87 2.01 -3.86
C MET A 21 -6.29 3.22 -3.12
N ALA A 22 -4.99 3.49 -3.29
CA ALA A 22 -4.33 4.63 -2.68
C ALA A 22 -4.97 5.97 -3.08
N ASN A 23 -5.42 6.10 -4.33
CA ASN A 23 -5.89 7.38 -4.87
C ASN A 23 -7.42 7.59 -4.84
N VAL A 24 -8.22 6.52 -4.81
CA VAL A 24 -9.68 6.61 -5.03
C VAL A 24 -10.49 6.43 -3.75
N ILE A 25 -9.97 5.70 -2.75
CA ILE A 25 -10.75 5.41 -1.54
C ILE A 25 -10.85 6.67 -0.66
N PRO A 26 -12.07 7.16 -0.36
CA PRO A 26 -12.27 8.45 0.28
C PRO A 26 -11.90 8.44 1.77
N MET A 27 -11.51 9.61 2.30
CA MET A 27 -11.14 9.78 3.71
C MET A 27 -12.37 9.76 4.63
N ASP A 28 -13.47 10.34 4.16
CA ASP A 28 -14.66 10.61 4.97
C ASP A 28 -15.57 9.38 5.16
N ASP A 29 -15.29 8.29 4.44
CA ASP A 29 -15.99 7.03 4.64
C ASP A 29 -15.28 6.21 5.74
N PRO A 30 -15.95 5.94 6.88
CA PRO A 30 -15.36 5.16 7.96
C PRO A 30 -15.00 3.72 7.56
N LEU A 31 -15.61 3.18 6.50
CA LEU A 31 -15.32 1.86 5.97
C LEU A 31 -14.15 1.86 4.98
N GLY A 32 -13.61 3.04 4.60
CA GLY A 32 -12.51 3.16 3.65
C GLY A 32 -11.33 2.21 3.93
N PRO A 33 -10.79 2.16 5.16
CA PRO A 33 -9.71 1.24 5.50
C PRO A 33 -10.12 -0.24 5.37
N ALA A 34 -11.33 -0.60 5.79
CA ALA A 34 -11.84 -1.97 5.68
C ALA A 34 -11.99 -2.41 4.22
N VAL A 35 -12.39 -1.48 3.33
CA VAL A 35 -12.45 -1.73 1.89
C VAL A 35 -11.06 -2.01 1.31
N ILE A 36 -10.02 -1.28 1.73
CA ILE A 36 -8.63 -1.56 1.32
C ILE A 36 -8.23 -2.99 1.70
N THR A 37 -8.47 -3.37 2.97
CA THR A 37 -8.15 -4.71 3.47
C THR A 37 -8.89 -5.78 2.66
N LEU A 38 -10.21 -5.61 2.49
CA LEU A 38 -11.05 -6.54 1.73
C LEU A 38 -10.59 -6.69 0.28
N LEU A 39 -10.28 -5.59 -0.40
CA LEU A 39 -9.78 -5.62 -1.78
C LEU A 39 -8.41 -6.30 -1.87
N LEU A 40 -7.52 -6.08 -0.90
CA LEU A 40 -6.24 -6.76 -0.83
C LEU A 40 -6.40 -8.25 -0.48
N ASP A 41 -7.42 -8.65 0.29
CA ASP A 41 -7.70 -10.06 0.63
C ASP A 41 -8.15 -10.85 -0.60
N ASP A 42 -8.89 -10.20 -1.50
CA ASP A 42 -9.30 -10.77 -2.79
C ASP A 42 -8.18 -10.73 -3.86
N CYS A 43 -7.00 -10.18 -3.55
CA CYS A 43 -5.85 -10.17 -4.44
C CYS A 43 -4.87 -11.32 -4.10
N PRO A 44 -4.13 -11.86 -5.09
CA PRO A 44 -3.05 -12.81 -4.83
C PRO A 44 -1.95 -12.17 -3.97
N LEU A 45 -1.24 -13.00 -3.21
CA LEU A 45 -0.09 -12.58 -2.42
C LEU A 45 1.00 -11.99 -3.33
N PRO A 46 1.55 -10.80 -2.99
CA PRO A 46 2.58 -10.18 -3.81
C PRO A 46 3.92 -10.92 -3.69
N THR A 47 4.71 -10.90 -4.75
CA THR A 47 6.11 -11.33 -4.70
C THR A 47 7.00 -10.26 -4.08
N LYS A 48 8.23 -10.61 -3.71
CA LYS A 48 9.22 -9.64 -3.19
C LYS A 48 9.50 -8.51 -4.19
N GLU A 49 9.54 -8.84 -5.48
CA GLU A 49 9.75 -7.88 -6.57
C GLU A 49 8.57 -6.92 -6.70
N SER A 50 7.34 -7.43 -6.52
CA SER A 50 6.11 -6.63 -6.53
C SER A 50 6.12 -5.62 -5.39
N VAL A 51 6.52 -6.05 -4.18
CA VAL A 51 6.65 -5.18 -3.00
C VAL A 51 7.71 -4.11 -3.22
N ALA A 52 8.88 -4.48 -3.74
CA ALA A 52 9.94 -3.51 -4.04
C ALA A 52 9.51 -2.46 -5.09
N LYS A 53 8.74 -2.88 -6.10
CA LYS A 53 8.14 -1.96 -7.09
C LYS A 53 7.08 -1.06 -6.47
N LEU A 54 6.29 -1.57 -5.52
CA LEU A 54 5.30 -0.78 -4.81
C LEU A 54 5.95 0.34 -3.98
N SER A 55 7.01 0.06 -3.23
CA SER A 55 7.73 1.10 -2.46
C SER A 55 8.26 2.21 -3.37
N LYS A 56 8.80 1.84 -4.55
CA LYS A 56 9.22 2.81 -5.58
C LYS A 56 8.05 3.59 -6.18
N MET A 57 6.94 2.92 -6.47
CA MET A 57 5.73 3.53 -7.03
C MET A 57 5.13 4.58 -6.10
N PHE A 58 5.19 4.37 -4.78
CA PHE A 58 4.74 5.35 -3.80
C PHE A 58 5.77 6.42 -3.47
N CYS A 59 7.00 6.32 -3.97
CA CYS A 59 8.12 7.21 -3.67
C CYS A 59 8.25 7.42 -2.15
N LEU A 60 8.24 6.35 -1.36
CA LEU A 60 8.28 6.47 0.11
C LEU A 60 9.55 7.21 0.54
N SER A 61 9.40 8.29 1.29
CA SER A 61 10.50 9.04 1.90
C SER A 61 9.96 10.02 2.95
N SER A 62 10.84 10.57 3.79
CA SER A 62 10.49 11.64 4.73
C SER A 62 9.92 12.87 4.03
N GLU A 63 10.49 13.28 2.90
CA GLU A 63 10.03 14.45 2.14
C GLU A 63 8.61 14.24 1.60
N ILE A 64 8.31 13.03 1.12
CA ILE A 64 6.99 12.68 0.62
C ILE A 64 5.99 12.57 1.77
N ALA A 65 6.39 12.09 2.95
CA ALA A 65 5.54 12.13 4.15
C ALA A 65 5.17 13.56 4.54
N ILE A 66 6.14 14.48 4.60
CA ILE A 66 5.92 15.90 4.94
C ILE A 66 4.97 16.56 3.92
N LYS A 67 5.27 16.42 2.62
CA LYS A 67 4.41 16.96 1.55
C LYS A 67 3.01 16.33 1.55
N GLY A 68 2.95 15.07 1.98
CA GLY A 68 1.72 14.28 2.11
C GLY A 68 0.70 14.82 3.08
N LYS A 69 1.09 15.71 4.01
CA LYS A 69 0.16 16.42 4.90
C LYS A 69 -0.87 17.25 4.13
N LEU A 70 -0.58 17.65 2.88
CA LEU A 70 -1.53 18.31 1.97
C LEU A 70 -2.52 17.34 1.29
N TYR A 71 -2.24 16.04 1.32
CA TYR A 71 -3.03 14.99 0.66
C TYR A 71 -3.32 13.82 1.62
N PRO A 72 -3.98 14.08 2.77
CA PRO A 72 -4.11 13.11 3.86
C PRO A 72 -4.82 11.82 3.44
N THR A 73 -5.81 11.89 2.54
CA THR A 73 -6.54 10.72 2.03
C THR A 73 -5.60 9.69 1.41
N ARG A 74 -4.74 10.13 0.50
CA ARG A 74 -3.81 9.24 -0.20
C ARG A 74 -2.81 8.61 0.76
N HIS A 75 -2.29 9.41 1.69
CA HIS A 75 -1.28 8.96 2.64
C HIS A 75 -1.87 8.01 3.70
N ARG A 76 -3.10 8.26 4.16
CA ARG A 76 -3.88 7.30 4.97
C ARG A 76 -4.00 5.97 4.24
N ASN A 77 -4.43 5.98 2.97
CA ASN A 77 -4.60 4.76 2.19
C ASN A 77 -3.28 4.01 2.00
N ILE A 78 -2.17 4.72 1.72
CA ILE A 78 -0.83 4.12 1.62
C ILE A 78 -0.46 3.42 2.93
N CYS A 79 -0.62 4.07 4.09
CA CYS A 79 -0.30 3.46 5.38
C CYS A 79 -1.13 2.19 5.64
N VAL A 80 -2.43 2.20 5.33
CA VAL A 80 -3.29 1.00 5.45
C VAL A 80 -2.79 -0.11 4.52
N ILE A 81 -2.49 0.20 3.26
CA ILE A 81 -1.95 -0.76 2.28
C ILE A 81 -0.64 -1.38 2.80
N LEU A 82 0.31 -0.56 3.27
CA LEU A 82 1.58 -1.03 3.81
C LEU A 82 1.35 -1.96 5.02
N GLY A 83 0.45 -1.59 5.93
CA GLY A 83 0.07 -2.43 7.07
C GLY A 83 -0.51 -3.78 6.65
N CYS A 84 -1.47 -3.79 5.71
CA CYS A 84 -2.07 -5.03 5.21
C CYS A 84 -1.06 -5.93 4.49
N ILE A 85 -0.11 -5.36 3.74
CA ILE A 85 0.96 -6.14 3.10
C ILE A 85 1.89 -6.71 4.17
N ALA A 86 2.27 -5.92 5.16
CA ALA A 86 3.14 -6.36 6.26
C ALA A 86 2.53 -7.54 7.04
N GLU A 87 1.21 -7.51 7.28
CA GLU A 87 0.49 -8.58 7.95
C GLU A 87 0.48 -9.88 7.15
N LYS A 88 0.32 -9.78 5.82
CA LYS A 88 0.22 -10.95 4.92
C LYS A 88 1.56 -11.59 4.58
N LEU A 89 2.64 -10.83 4.60
CA LEU A 89 3.97 -11.36 4.31
C LEU A 89 4.53 -12.03 5.56
N ALA A 90 4.58 -13.36 5.57
CA ALA A 90 5.21 -14.11 6.65
C ALA A 90 6.74 -14.21 6.45
N GLY A 91 7.48 -14.25 7.57
CA GLY A 91 8.89 -14.60 7.60
C GLY A 91 9.80 -13.62 6.85
N PRO A 92 10.86 -14.09 6.14
CA PRO A 92 11.83 -13.22 5.46
C PRO A 92 11.28 -12.38 4.30
N SER A 93 9.99 -12.50 3.97
CA SER A 93 9.34 -11.67 2.95
C SER A 93 8.83 -10.34 3.52
N SER A 94 8.47 -10.27 4.81
CA SER A 94 8.02 -9.01 5.43
C SER A 94 9.14 -7.98 5.53
N THR A 95 10.38 -8.42 5.70
CA THR A 95 11.55 -7.54 5.75
C THR A 95 11.81 -6.81 4.43
N THR A 96 11.24 -7.30 3.31
CA THR A 96 11.34 -6.61 2.01
C THR A 96 10.57 -5.30 2.00
N LEU A 97 9.52 -5.18 2.82
CA LEU A 97 8.74 -3.96 2.98
C LEU A 97 9.42 -2.95 3.92
N LEU A 98 10.18 -3.44 4.91
CA LEU A 98 10.87 -2.62 5.92
C LEU A 98 12.19 -2.03 5.40
N THR A 99 12.13 -1.32 4.27
CA THR A 99 13.26 -0.53 3.77
C THR A 99 13.46 0.74 4.60
N GLN A 100 14.65 1.34 4.51
CA GLN A 100 14.92 2.64 5.16
C GLN A 100 13.90 3.69 4.75
N ASP A 101 13.66 3.83 3.45
CA ASP A 101 12.64 4.71 2.86
C ASP A 101 11.23 4.52 3.45
N THR A 102 10.83 3.26 3.68
CA THR A 102 9.53 2.94 4.25
C THR A 102 9.46 3.31 5.73
N MET A 103 10.52 3.04 6.49
CA MET A 103 10.61 3.44 7.90
C MET A 103 10.63 4.97 8.05
N ASP A 104 11.43 5.66 7.25
CA ASP A 104 11.53 7.12 7.22
C ASP A 104 10.18 7.77 6.92
N TYR A 105 9.47 7.25 5.91
CA TYR A 105 8.12 7.67 5.59
C TYR A 105 7.16 7.45 6.77
N LEU A 106 7.15 6.25 7.39
CA LEU A 106 6.23 5.93 8.48
C LEU A 106 6.51 6.76 9.73
N PHE A 107 7.77 6.87 10.16
CA PHE A 107 8.14 7.63 11.35
C PHE A 107 7.90 9.12 11.18
N THR A 108 8.13 9.67 9.98
CA THR A 108 7.83 11.09 9.71
C THR A 108 6.32 11.40 9.79
N ASN A 109 5.44 10.41 9.57
CA ASN A 109 3.99 10.59 9.75
C ASN A 109 3.53 10.50 11.21
N LEU A 110 4.40 10.05 12.15
CA LEU A 110 4.09 10.01 13.58
C LEU A 110 4.39 11.35 14.29
N VAL A 111 5.10 12.27 13.62
CA VAL A 111 5.60 13.55 14.16
C VAL A 111 4.93 14.75 13.47
#